data_AF-Q4W2E5-F1
#
_entry.id   AF-Q4W2E5-F1
#
_cell.length_a   1.000
_cell.length_b   1.000
_cell.length_c   1.000
_cell.angle_alpha   90.00
_cell.angle_beta   90.00
_cell.angle_gamma   90.00
#
_symmetry.space_group_name_H-M   'P 1'
#
loop_
_entity.id
_entity.type
_entity.pdbx_description
1 polymer ?
#
loop_
_entity_poly.entity_id
_entity_poly.type
_entity_poly.pdbx_seq_one_letter_code
_entity_poly.pdbx_strand_id
1 'polypeptide(L)' 'DTNGKLFLPKYALSQDVCTYGDFTYKTVEIPGCPRHISPYFSYP' A
#
# COMPACT_ATOMS: atom_id res chain seq x y z
N ASP A 1 -9.67 -31.87 -10.63
CA ASP A 1 -9.06 -30.69 -9.99
C ASP A 1 -9.83 -30.26 -8.76
N THR A 2 -9.36 -30.70 -7.60
CA THR A 2 -9.87 -30.21 -6.31
C THR A 2 -8.96 -29.06 -5.87
N ASN A 3 -9.51 -27.85 -5.77
CA ASN A 3 -8.76 -26.68 -5.32
C ASN A 3 -8.40 -26.83 -3.83
N GLY A 4 -7.21 -27.39 -3.56
CA GLY A 4 -6.71 -27.68 -2.20
C GLY A 4 -6.46 -26.45 -1.34
N LYS A 5 -6.57 -25.24 -1.91
CA LYS A 5 -6.40 -23.96 -1.22
C LYS A 5 -7.41 -23.77 -0.07
N LEU A 6 -8.59 -24.40 -0.16
CA LEU A 6 -9.63 -24.31 0.88
C LEU A 6 -9.21 -24.98 2.21
N PHE A 7 -8.32 -25.96 2.15
CA PHE A 7 -7.87 -26.74 3.32
C PHE A 7 -6.59 -26.20 3.94
N LEU A 8 -5.98 -25.19 3.33
CA LEU A 8 -4.77 -24.59 3.86
C LEU A 8 -5.12 -23.50 4.89
N PRO A 9 -4.46 -23.49 6.06
CA PRO A 9 -4.62 -22.42 7.02
C PRO A 9 -4.16 -21.07 6.43
N LYS A 10 -4.76 -19.96 6.86
CA LYS A 10 -4.58 -18.63 6.24
C LYS A 10 -3.12 -18.19 6.07
N TYR A 11 -2.22 -18.59 6.97
CA TYR A 11 -0.80 -18.27 6.85
C TYR A 11 -0.13 -18.99 5.66
N ALA A 12 -0.59 -20.19 5.30
CA ALA A 12 -0.13 -20.95 4.13
C ALA A 12 -0.77 -20.45 2.82
N LEU A 13 -1.71 -19.50 2.91
CA LEU A 13 -2.27 -18.76 1.78
C LEU A 13 -1.57 -17.43 1.54
N SER A 14 -0.61 -17.06 2.41
CA SER A 14 0.22 -15.88 2.20
C SER A 14 1.09 -16.09 0.96
N GLN A 15 1.10 -15.09 0.08
CA GLN A 15 1.93 -15.08 -1.11
C GLN A 15 3.05 -14.08 -0.88
N ASP A 16 4.26 -14.49 -1.23
CA ASP A 16 5.38 -13.58 -1.31
C ASP A 16 5.25 -12.80 -2.64
N VAL A 17 4.85 -11.53 -2.54
CA VAL A 17 4.61 -10.66 -3.69
C VAL A 17 5.75 -9.65 -3.78
N CYS A 18 6.29 -9.44 -4.98
CA CYS A 18 7.33 -8.45 -5.23
C CYS A 18 6.85 -7.04 -4.83
N THR A 19 7.59 -6.39 -3.93
CA THR A 19 7.33 -5.04 -3.41
C THR A 19 8.64 -4.29 -3.21
N TYR A 20 8.58 -2.98 -2.92
CA TYR A 20 9.77 -2.19 -2.62
C TYR A 20 10.47 -2.70 -1.35
N GLY A 21 11.77 -2.99 -1.45
CA GLY A 21 12.61 -3.37 -0.31
C GLY A 21 12.92 -2.19 0.60
N ASP A 22 13.24 -1.04 -0.01
CA ASP A 22 13.44 0.25 0.64
C ASP A 22 12.67 1.33 -0.12
N PHE A 23 12.12 2.32 0.59
CA PHE A 23 11.42 3.46 0.00
C PHE A 23 11.60 4.72 0.85
N THR A 24 11.26 5.89 0.31
CA THR A 24 11.44 7.18 0.99
C THR A 24 10.24 8.06 0.73
N TYR A 25 9.62 8.52 1.81
CA TYR A 25 8.50 9.44 1.70
C TYR A 25 8.92 10.77 1.08
N LYS A 26 8.11 11.22 0.12
CA LYS A 26 8.19 12.55 -0.46
C LYS A 26 6.93 13.33 -0.14
N THR A 27 7.08 14.61 0.17
CA THR A 27 5.96 15.51 0.45
C THR A 27 5.85 16.56 -0.64
N VAL A 28 4.64 16.78 -1.14
CA VAL A 28 4.33 17.78 -2.16
C VAL A 28 3.24 18.72 -1.66
N GLU A 29 3.20 19.91 -2.23
CA GLU A 29 2.11 20.86 -2.04
C GLU A 29 1.06 20.66 -3.16
N ILE A 30 -0.17 20.35 -2.78
CA ILE A 30 -1.29 20.14 -3.70
C ILE A 30 -1.88 21.51 -4.08
N PRO A 31 -1.94 21.86 -5.38
CA PRO A 31 -2.55 23.10 -5.81
C PRO A 31 -4.07 23.10 -5.62
N GLY A 32 -4.65 24.27 -5.34
CA GLY A 32 -6.10 24.47 -5.31
C GLY A 32 -6.79 24.10 -3.99
N CYS A 33 -6.04 23.82 -2.92
CA CYS A 33 -6.63 23.55 -1.61
C CYS A 33 -7.41 24.78 -1.08
N PRO A 34 -8.56 24.57 -0.39
CA PRO A 34 -9.29 25.64 0.28
C PRO A 34 -8.46 26.34 1.36
N ARG A 35 -8.82 27.60 1.67
CA ARG A 35 -8.26 28.31 2.81
C ARG A 35 -8.57 27.51 4.09
N HIS A 36 -7.55 27.33 4.94
CA HIS A 36 -7.58 26.57 6.21
C HIS A 36 -7.46 25.03 6.09
N ILE A 37 -7.01 24.50 4.94
CA ILE A 37 -6.63 23.10 4.81
C ILE A 37 -5.11 23.01 4.57
N SER A 38 -4.45 21.99 5.13
CA SER A 38 -3.05 21.69 4.81
C SER A 38 -2.95 21.24 3.36
N PRO A 39 -2.17 21.91 2.49
CA PRO A 39 -1.98 21.49 1.12
C PRO A 39 -0.94 20.36 0.99
N TYR A 40 -0.28 19.96 2.09
CA TYR A 40 0.83 19.01 2.04
C TYR A 40 0.34 17.56 2.02
N PHE A 41 0.84 16.78 1.06
CA PHE A 41 0.57 15.35 0.93
C PHE A 41 1.87 14.56 0.82
N SER A 42 1.99 13.50 1.61
CA SER A 42 3.15 12.61 1.62
C SER A 42 2.85 11.28 0.96
N TYR A 43 3.72 10.82 0.07
CA TYR A 43 3.63 9.53 -0.61
C TYR A 43 4.95 8.75 -0.47
N PRO A 44 4.89 7.41 -0.37
CA PRO A 44 6.07 6.55 -0.26
C PRO A 44 6.92 6.51 -1.53
#